data_AF-A0A1V9XGH4-F1
#
_entry.id   AF-A0A1V9XGH4-F1
#
_cell.length_a   1.000
_cell.length_b   1.000
_cell.length_c   1.000
_cell.angle_alpha   90.00
_cell.angle_beta   90.00
_cell.angle_gamma   90.00
#
_symmetry.space_group_name_H-M   'P 1'
#
loop_
_entity.id
_entity.type
_entity.pdbx_description
1 polymer ?
#
loop_
_entity_poly.entity_id
_entity_poly.type
_entity_poly.pdbx_seq_one_letter_code
_entity_poly.pdbx_strand_id
1 'polypeptide(L)'
;MYKLGVPCSQCPRGTKCMKNEFYGLCEATGPAGPLEDDLAAEDGVTSLLSCNFNSFSGRPNDCDVTTNGPFVTHAPFAIGSHTEVVLRSGQQARLTFQKQVPSENPICVVVHYDIGPAEFGKTSLGKMLLIVRGKNYEAEGSFGDPNDDGLRKFFYNVDTLGIVKKLELSFAFSVPAGSAETFFDLYGVQVIADTCYDYYQKNHVRARARA
;
A
#
# COMPACT_ATOMS: atom_id res chain seq x y z
N MET A 1 -7.47 -11.33 5.48
CA MET A 1 -8.30 -12.28 6.26
C MET A 1 -7.53 -13.58 6.48
N TYR A 2 -7.37 -14.01 7.73
CA TYR A 2 -6.80 -15.32 8.03
C TYR A 2 -7.76 -16.44 7.59
N LYS A 3 -7.21 -17.51 7.00
CA LYS A 3 -7.97 -18.69 6.59
C LYS A 3 -7.68 -19.84 7.55
N LEU A 4 -8.72 -20.58 7.95
CA LEU A 4 -8.55 -21.85 8.64
C LEU A 4 -7.79 -22.80 7.71
N GLY A 5 -6.69 -23.37 8.22
CA GLY A 5 -5.83 -24.27 7.46
C GLY A 5 -5.03 -25.16 8.41
N VAL A 6 -4.47 -26.25 7.89
CA VAL A 6 -3.58 -27.09 8.69
C VAL A 6 -2.31 -26.30 9.05
N PRO A 7 -1.71 -26.55 10.22
CA PRO A 7 -0.48 -25.87 10.64
C PRO A 7 0.57 -25.88 9.53
N CYS A 8 1.19 -24.73 9.28
CA CYS A 8 2.21 -24.54 8.26
C CYS A 8 1.78 -24.75 6.80
N SER A 9 0.49 -24.90 6.49
CA SER A 9 0.00 -25.03 5.10
C SER A 9 0.25 -23.81 4.22
N GLN A 10 0.50 -22.65 4.84
CA GLN A 10 0.74 -21.37 4.16
C GLN A 10 2.00 -20.67 4.67
N CYS A 11 3.04 -21.42 5.05
CA CYS A 11 4.31 -20.78 5.39
C CYS A 11 4.83 -19.99 4.19
N PRO A 12 5.13 -18.67 4.35
CA PRO A 12 5.68 -17.87 3.26
C PRO A 12 7.00 -18.45 2.75
N ARG A 13 7.38 -18.10 1.52
CA ARG A 13 8.73 -18.42 1.01
C ARG A 13 9.79 -17.88 1.96
N GLY A 14 10.98 -18.49 1.99
CA GLY A 14 12.02 -18.08 2.95
C GLY A 14 11.71 -18.41 4.43
N THR A 15 10.64 -19.17 4.69
CA THR A 15 10.35 -19.73 6.01
C THR A 15 10.22 -21.25 5.96
N LYS A 16 10.37 -21.90 7.11
CA LYS A 16 10.15 -23.34 7.33
C LYS A 16 9.21 -23.55 8.51
N CYS A 17 8.43 -24.62 8.46
CA CYS A 17 7.57 -24.99 9.57
C CYS A 17 8.41 -25.38 10.81
N MET A 18 8.09 -24.79 11.95
CA MET A 18 8.67 -25.20 13.23
C MET A 18 8.15 -26.59 13.61
N LYS A 19 9.07 -27.48 14.01
CA LYS A 19 8.77 -28.86 14.43
C LYS A 19 8.99 -29.09 15.93
N ASN A 20 9.19 -28.03 16.70
CA ASN A 20 9.44 -28.05 18.13
C ASN A 20 8.18 -27.62 18.91
N GLU A 21 8.35 -27.12 20.13
CA GLU A 21 7.27 -26.64 21.00
C GLU A 21 6.39 -25.53 20.38
N PHE A 22 6.84 -24.89 19.31
CA PHE A 22 6.10 -23.90 18.54
C PHE A 22 5.51 -24.47 17.23
N TYR A 23 5.13 -25.76 17.25
CA TYR A 23 4.57 -26.45 16.09
C TYR A 23 3.41 -25.66 15.47
N GLY A 24 3.52 -25.40 14.17
CA GLY A 24 2.54 -24.62 13.42
C GLY A 24 2.94 -23.17 13.14
N LEU A 25 3.98 -22.65 13.79
CA LEU A 25 4.60 -21.38 13.43
C LEU A 25 5.63 -21.57 12.30
N CYS A 26 5.85 -20.50 11.52
CA CYS A 26 6.85 -20.47 10.45
C CYS A 26 8.10 -19.71 10.93
N GLU A 27 9.25 -20.36 10.85
CA GLU A 27 10.56 -19.81 11.22
C GLU A 27 11.31 -19.39 9.96
N ALA A 28 11.96 -18.22 9.98
CA ALA A 28 12.79 -17.76 8.88
C ALA A 28 13.95 -18.74 8.59
N THR A 29 14.18 -19.08 7.33
CA THR A 29 15.30 -19.95 6.92
C THR A 29 16.62 -19.19 6.76
N GLY A 30 16.59 -17.87 6.82
CA GLY A 30 17.77 -17.01 6.68
C GLY A 30 17.52 -15.58 7.19
N PRO A 31 18.55 -14.73 7.18
CA PRO A 31 18.47 -13.36 7.72
C PRO A 31 17.55 -12.44 6.93
N ALA A 32 17.18 -12.84 5.70
CA ALA A 32 16.20 -12.12 4.88
C ALA A 32 14.75 -12.29 5.37
N GLY A 33 14.48 -13.24 6.28
CA GLY A 33 13.14 -13.48 6.78
C GLY A 33 12.21 -14.17 5.78
N PRO A 34 10.88 -14.10 6.00
CA PRO A 34 9.88 -14.45 4.99
C PRO A 34 10.12 -13.63 3.71
N LEU A 35 10.21 -14.31 2.58
CA LEU A 35 10.28 -13.73 1.26
C LEU A 35 8.86 -13.59 0.73
N GLU A 36 8.52 -12.42 0.21
CA GLU A 36 7.26 -12.21 -0.49
C GLU A 36 7.23 -13.05 -1.76
N ASP A 37 6.03 -13.50 -2.13
CA ASP A 37 5.78 -13.83 -3.53
C ASP A 37 5.87 -12.53 -4.30
N ASP A 38 6.74 -12.48 -5.32
CA ASP A 38 6.90 -11.30 -6.16
C ASP A 38 5.52 -10.77 -6.54
N LEU A 39 5.20 -9.54 -6.13
CA LEU A 39 4.17 -8.73 -6.76
C LEU A 39 4.68 -8.38 -8.17
N ALA A 40 4.85 -9.41 -9.01
CA ALA A 40 5.31 -9.26 -10.37
C ALA A 40 4.34 -8.29 -11.03
N ALA A 41 4.89 -7.23 -11.63
CA ALA A 41 4.15 -6.40 -12.55
C ALA A 41 3.47 -7.35 -13.55
N GLU A 42 2.14 -7.44 -13.48
CA GLU A 42 1.42 -8.46 -14.23
C GLU A 42 1.64 -8.26 -15.75
N ASP A 43 2.00 -9.34 -16.44
CA ASP A 43 2.29 -9.32 -17.88
C ASP A 43 1.15 -8.63 -18.65
N GLY A 44 1.52 -7.54 -19.35
CA GLY A 44 0.62 -6.74 -20.18
C GLY A 44 0.01 -5.50 -19.52
N VAL A 45 0.41 -5.14 -18.29
CA VAL A 45 0.02 -3.87 -17.65
C VAL A 45 1.18 -2.89 -17.71
N THR A 46 0.99 -1.74 -18.37
CA THR A 46 2.00 -0.67 -18.41
C THR A 46 1.99 0.08 -17.07
N SER A 47 2.95 -0.25 -16.20
CA SER A 47 3.17 0.46 -14.95
C SER A 47 3.86 1.80 -15.21
N LEU A 48 3.26 2.88 -14.74
CA LEU A 48 3.75 4.25 -14.84
C LEU A 48 4.53 4.67 -13.59
N LEU A 49 4.15 4.10 -12.44
CA LEU A 49 4.85 4.21 -11.17
C LEU A 49 4.67 2.89 -10.41
N SER A 50 5.76 2.34 -9.91
CA SER A 50 5.69 1.16 -9.03
C SER A 50 6.61 1.36 -7.84
N CYS A 51 6.01 1.65 -6.70
CA CYS A 51 6.71 1.67 -5.44
C CYS A 51 6.22 0.55 -4.53
N ASN A 52 7.10 -0.41 -4.26
CA ASN A 52 6.89 -1.42 -3.25
C ASN A 52 7.83 -1.14 -2.08
N PHE A 53 7.27 -0.77 -0.93
CA PHE A 53 8.05 -0.53 0.28
C PHE A 53 8.47 -1.84 0.97
N ASN A 54 7.92 -2.98 0.56
CA ASN A 54 8.20 -4.31 1.12
C ASN A 54 9.45 -4.99 0.53
N SER A 55 10.09 -4.43 -0.51
CA SER A 55 11.19 -5.09 -1.23
C SER A 55 12.57 -4.92 -0.58
N PHE A 56 13.31 -6.04 -0.50
CA PHE A 56 14.67 -6.18 0.04
C PHE A 56 15.77 -5.62 -0.88
N SER A 57 15.52 -5.53 -2.19
CA SER A 57 16.54 -5.22 -3.19
C SER A 57 16.36 -3.80 -3.71
N GLY A 58 17.02 -2.84 -3.06
CA GLY A 58 17.20 -1.46 -3.53
C GLY A 58 15.90 -0.74 -3.89
N ARG A 59 15.51 0.30 -3.12
CA ARG A 59 14.34 1.13 -3.46
C ARG A 59 14.34 1.44 -4.96
N PRO A 60 13.32 1.02 -5.73
CA PRO A 60 13.20 1.48 -7.10
C PRO A 60 13.18 3.01 -7.09
N ASN A 61 13.79 3.67 -8.09
CA ASN A 61 13.83 5.13 -8.19
C ASN A 61 12.42 5.78 -8.10
N ASP A 62 11.36 5.02 -8.35
CA ASP A 62 9.97 5.45 -8.26
C ASP A 62 9.49 5.70 -6.82
N CYS A 63 10.19 5.18 -5.80
CA CYS A 63 9.85 5.30 -4.39
C CYS A 63 10.41 6.55 -3.71
N ASP A 64 11.10 7.43 -4.45
CA ASP A 64 11.63 8.66 -3.87
C ASP A 64 10.47 9.60 -3.50
N VAL A 65 10.41 9.92 -2.21
CA VAL A 65 9.33 10.70 -1.60
C VAL A 65 9.88 11.85 -0.77
N THR A 66 9.08 12.90 -0.64
CA THR A 66 9.28 13.98 0.33
C THR A 66 8.17 13.92 1.36
N THR A 67 8.50 14.18 2.63
CA THR A 67 7.55 14.05 3.73
C THR A 67 7.47 15.35 4.52
N ASN A 68 6.25 15.75 4.88
CA ASN A 68 5.98 16.81 5.85
C ASN A 68 5.21 16.19 7.02
N GLY A 69 5.91 15.85 8.10
CA GLY A 69 5.37 15.11 9.23
C GLY A 69 6.21 13.86 9.54
N PRO A 70 5.83 13.09 10.58
CA PRO A 70 6.64 12.03 11.17
C PRO A 70 6.50 10.69 10.42
N PHE A 71 6.74 10.68 9.11
CA PHE A 71 6.83 9.41 8.38
C PHE A 71 8.15 8.71 8.70
N VAL A 72 8.06 7.43 9.08
CA VAL A 72 9.21 6.59 9.40
C VAL A 72 9.17 5.37 8.49
N THR A 73 10.28 5.08 7.81
CA THR A 73 10.39 3.80 7.09
C THR A 73 10.93 2.75 8.05
N HIS A 74 10.15 1.69 8.27
CA HIS A 74 10.56 0.57 9.09
C HIS A 74 11.33 -0.44 8.23
N ALA A 75 12.51 -0.84 8.73
CA ALA A 75 13.28 -1.93 8.16
C ALA A 75 12.51 -3.25 8.34
N PRO A 76 12.68 -4.22 7.43
CA PRO A 76 11.87 -5.42 7.42
C PRO A 76 12.19 -6.28 8.65
N PHE A 77 11.22 -6.42 9.54
CA PHE A 77 11.10 -7.60 10.42
C PHE A 77 10.07 -8.57 9.80
N ALA A 78 9.57 -9.55 10.55
CA ALA A 78 8.73 -10.66 10.08
C ALA A 78 7.44 -10.30 9.28
N ILE A 79 7.11 -9.01 9.17
CA ILE A 79 5.95 -8.42 8.49
C ILE A 79 6.29 -7.68 7.18
N GLY A 80 7.57 -7.65 6.76
CA GLY A 80 8.03 -6.87 5.60
C GLY A 80 8.32 -5.41 5.94
N SER A 81 9.05 -4.71 5.06
CA SER A 81 9.35 -3.28 5.23
C SER A 81 8.17 -2.43 4.77
N HIS A 82 7.87 -1.35 5.48
CA HIS A 82 6.76 -0.46 5.13
C HIS A 82 7.09 0.97 5.53
N THR A 83 6.37 1.92 4.96
CA THR A 83 6.41 3.30 5.45
C THR A 83 5.25 3.49 6.42
N GLU A 84 5.57 3.69 7.70
CA GLU A 84 4.60 3.94 8.76
C GLU A 84 4.51 5.45 9.03
N VAL A 85 3.33 5.89 9.43
CA VAL A 85 3.16 7.14 10.15
C VAL A 85 2.17 6.94 11.28
N VAL A 86 2.55 7.39 12.48
CA VAL A 86 1.67 7.41 13.65
C VAL A 86 1.35 8.85 13.99
N LEU A 87 0.06 9.19 14.00
CA LEU A 87 -0.42 10.55 14.29
C LEU A 87 -1.28 10.58 15.55
N ARG A 88 -1.00 11.57 16.39
CA ARG A 88 -1.82 11.93 17.55
C ARG A 88 -3.02 12.77 17.14
N SER A 89 -3.99 12.86 18.04
CA SER A 89 -5.12 13.78 17.96
C SER A 89 -4.71 15.19 17.51
N GLY A 90 -5.30 15.68 16.42
CA GLY A 90 -5.07 17.01 15.86
C GLY A 90 -3.85 17.12 14.94
N GLN A 91 -3.10 16.03 14.70
CA GLN A 91 -1.94 16.03 13.83
C GLN A 91 -2.30 15.67 12.39
N GLN A 92 -1.44 16.11 11.47
CA GLN A 92 -1.48 15.75 10.06
C GLN A 92 -0.07 15.50 9.55
N ALA A 93 0.03 14.68 8.51
CA ALA A 93 1.27 14.45 7.78
C ALA A 93 1.00 14.28 6.30
N ARG A 94 1.99 14.62 5.47
CA ARG A 94 1.95 14.45 4.03
C ARG A 94 3.16 13.71 3.50
N LEU A 95 2.94 12.82 2.54
CA LEU A 95 3.97 12.16 1.74
C LEU A 95 3.72 12.47 0.27
N THR A 96 4.72 12.96 -0.45
CA THR A 96 4.62 13.35 -1.87
C THR A 96 5.68 12.60 -2.67
N PHE A 97 5.25 11.91 -3.73
CA PHE A 97 6.16 11.23 -4.65
C PHE A 97 6.90 12.25 -5.52
N GLN A 98 8.22 12.10 -5.64
CA GLN A 98 9.04 12.97 -6.48
C GLN A 98 8.87 12.66 -7.97
N LYS A 99 8.59 11.40 -8.30
CA LYS A 99 8.32 10.98 -9.67
C LYS A 99 6.96 11.52 -10.14
N GLN A 100 6.99 12.28 -11.22
CA GLN A 100 5.76 12.69 -11.91
C GLN A 100 5.26 11.57 -12.83
N VAL A 101 3.97 11.30 -12.76
CA VAL A 101 3.29 10.26 -13.55
C VAL A 101 2.79 10.86 -14.88
N PRO A 102 3.14 10.31 -16.04
CA PRO A 102 2.57 10.73 -17.31
C PRO A 102 1.08 10.36 -17.39
N SER A 103 0.21 11.26 -17.84
CA SER A 103 -1.25 11.05 -17.81
C SER A 103 -1.97 11.54 -19.06
N GLU A 104 -1.45 11.21 -20.24
CA GLU A 104 -2.18 11.51 -21.49
C GLU A 104 -3.46 10.67 -21.64
N ASN A 105 -3.56 9.57 -20.91
CA ASN A 105 -4.73 8.67 -20.83
C ASN A 105 -5.19 8.52 -19.37
N PRO A 106 -6.39 7.98 -19.12
CA PRO A 106 -6.81 7.59 -17.77
C PRO A 106 -5.79 6.66 -17.12
N ILE A 107 -5.61 6.85 -15.82
CA ILE A 107 -4.73 6.03 -15.00
C ILE A 107 -5.51 5.47 -13.81
N CYS A 108 -5.02 4.36 -13.27
CA CYS A 108 -5.49 3.80 -12.03
C CYS A 108 -4.39 3.85 -10.98
N VAL A 109 -4.70 4.44 -9.83
CA VAL A 109 -3.85 4.41 -8.64
C VAL A 109 -4.33 3.28 -7.75
N VAL A 110 -3.42 2.37 -7.43
CA VAL A 110 -3.63 1.22 -6.55
C VAL A 110 -2.75 1.41 -5.32
N VAL A 111 -3.36 1.39 -4.14
CA VAL A 111 -2.68 1.63 -2.86
C VAL A 111 -2.88 0.43 -1.96
N HIS A 112 -1.78 -0.11 -1.46
CA HIS A 112 -1.76 -1.20 -0.49
C HIS A 112 -1.39 -0.62 0.87
N TYR A 113 -2.30 -0.73 1.83
CA TYR A 113 -2.13 -0.06 3.12
C TYR A 113 -2.79 -0.83 4.27
N ASP A 114 -2.43 -0.44 5.49
CA ASP A 114 -3.18 -0.72 6.72
C ASP A 114 -3.43 0.60 7.47
N ILE A 115 -4.51 0.66 8.23
CA ILE A 115 -4.86 1.83 9.05
C ILE A 115 -5.69 1.39 10.24
N GLY A 116 -5.38 1.94 11.40
CA GLY A 116 -6.15 1.62 12.59
C GLY A 116 -5.74 2.43 13.82
N PRO A 117 -6.53 2.31 14.90
CA PRO A 117 -6.13 2.84 16.19
C PRO A 117 -4.83 2.15 16.66
N ALA A 118 -3.90 2.92 17.23
CA ALA A 118 -2.68 2.36 17.81
C ALA A 118 -2.98 1.51 19.07
N GLU A 119 -4.13 1.75 19.71
CA GLU A 119 -4.60 1.04 20.89
C GLU A 119 -5.82 0.16 20.57
N PHE A 120 -5.75 -1.12 20.96
CA PHE A 120 -6.87 -2.04 20.81
C PHE A 120 -8.13 -1.55 21.54
N GLY A 121 -9.28 -1.62 20.86
CA GLY A 121 -10.59 -1.24 21.41
C GLY A 121 -10.85 0.28 21.46
N LYS A 122 -9.95 1.11 20.91
CA LYS A 122 -10.20 2.53 20.71
C LYS A 122 -10.75 2.78 19.30
N THR A 123 -11.63 3.75 19.17
CA THR A 123 -12.05 4.24 17.85
C THR A 123 -11.10 5.35 17.41
N SER A 124 -10.49 5.13 16.24
CA SER A 124 -9.81 6.19 15.50
C SER A 124 -10.78 6.84 14.52
N LEU A 125 -10.56 8.12 14.20
CA LEU A 125 -11.20 8.85 13.11
C LEU A 125 -10.16 9.34 12.09
N GLY A 126 -9.00 8.68 12.02
CA GLY A 126 -7.96 8.98 11.06
C GLY A 126 -8.48 8.88 9.63
N LYS A 127 -8.04 9.80 8.76
CA LYS A 127 -8.46 9.84 7.35
C LYS A 127 -7.26 9.98 6.45
N MET A 128 -7.23 9.16 5.40
CA MET A 128 -6.27 9.29 4.31
C MET A 128 -6.91 9.94 3.09
N LEU A 129 -6.14 10.81 2.46
CA LEU A 129 -6.48 11.48 1.21
C LEU A 129 -5.37 11.22 0.21
N LEU A 130 -5.70 10.55 -0.89
CA LEU A 130 -4.92 10.61 -2.12
C LEU A 130 -5.21 11.95 -2.78
N ILE A 131 -4.16 12.71 -3.09
CA ILE A 131 -4.22 13.99 -3.77
C ILE A 131 -3.43 13.87 -5.06
N VAL A 132 -4.09 14.12 -6.18
CA VAL A 132 -3.51 14.02 -7.53
C VAL A 132 -3.55 15.40 -8.16
N ARG A 133 -2.39 15.94 -8.51
CA ARG A 133 -2.26 17.32 -9.00
C ARG A 133 -1.57 17.38 -10.34
N GLY A 134 -2.03 18.27 -11.20
CA GLY A 134 -1.37 18.64 -12.43
C GLY A 134 -1.64 20.09 -12.77
N LYS A 135 -1.15 20.55 -13.92
CA LYS A 135 -1.38 21.93 -14.36
C LYS A 135 -2.89 22.17 -14.53
N ASN A 136 -3.46 23.03 -13.69
CA ASN A 136 -4.90 23.35 -13.64
C ASN A 136 -5.81 22.13 -13.38
N TYR A 137 -5.29 21.10 -12.71
CA TYR A 137 -6.04 19.90 -12.37
C TYR A 137 -5.72 19.49 -10.95
N GLU A 138 -6.75 19.22 -10.16
CA GLU A 138 -6.64 18.66 -8.83
C GLU A 138 -7.81 17.71 -8.61
N ALA A 139 -7.50 16.51 -8.13
CA ALA A 139 -8.48 15.49 -7.79
C ALA A 139 -8.07 14.84 -6.47
N GLU A 140 -9.07 14.44 -5.69
CA GLU A 140 -8.86 13.85 -4.38
C GLU A 140 -9.69 12.58 -4.22
N GLY A 141 -9.10 11.58 -3.57
CA GLY A 141 -9.76 10.32 -3.20
C GLY A 141 -9.55 10.06 -1.72
N SER A 142 -10.62 9.96 -0.95
CA SER A 142 -10.52 9.62 0.47
C SER A 142 -10.62 8.11 0.66
N PHE A 143 -9.79 7.56 1.55
CA PHE A 143 -9.80 6.15 1.90
C PHE A 143 -9.31 5.94 3.35
N GLY A 144 -9.38 4.70 3.80
CA GLY A 144 -8.95 4.32 5.15
C GLY A 144 -10.01 4.58 6.21
N ASP A 145 -11.18 3.94 6.10
CA ASP A 145 -12.15 3.91 7.21
C ASP A 145 -11.57 3.10 8.38
N PRO A 146 -11.32 3.69 9.56
CA PRO A 146 -10.71 2.98 10.68
C PRO A 146 -11.57 1.81 11.24
N ASN A 147 -12.81 1.61 10.76
CA ASN A 147 -13.66 0.47 11.14
C ASN A 147 -13.45 -0.80 10.28
N ASP A 148 -12.66 -0.73 9.20
CA ASP A 148 -12.37 -1.89 8.35
C ASP A 148 -11.08 -2.60 8.84
N ASP A 149 -11.11 -3.87 9.22
CA ASP A 149 -9.89 -4.53 9.72
C ASP A 149 -9.04 -5.20 8.61
N GLY A 150 -7.72 -4.99 8.67
CA GLY A 150 -6.68 -5.76 7.94
C GLY A 150 -6.17 -5.12 6.64
N LEU A 151 -5.23 -5.80 5.97
CA LEU A 151 -4.56 -5.37 4.72
C LEU A 151 -5.56 -4.96 3.64
N ARG A 152 -5.51 -3.69 3.23
CA ARG A 152 -6.47 -3.08 2.31
C ARG A 152 -5.86 -2.74 0.97
N LYS A 153 -6.73 -2.75 -0.04
CA LYS A 153 -6.44 -2.20 -1.37
C LYS A 153 -7.43 -1.09 -1.69
N PHE A 154 -6.92 0.09 -1.97
CA PHE A 154 -7.70 1.20 -2.49
C PHE A 154 -7.41 1.38 -3.99
N PHE A 155 -8.46 1.64 -4.76
CA PHE A 155 -8.41 1.86 -6.19
C PHE A 155 -9.00 3.22 -6.50
N TYR A 156 -8.26 4.05 -7.24
CA TYR A 156 -8.72 5.36 -7.65
C TYR A 156 -8.45 5.61 -9.13
N ASN A 157 -9.54 5.83 -9.88
CA ASN A 157 -9.47 6.24 -11.27
C ASN A 157 -9.18 7.74 -11.35
N VAL A 158 -8.14 8.10 -12.09
CA VAL A 158 -7.88 9.49 -12.47
C VAL A 158 -8.13 9.60 -13.96
N ASP A 159 -9.14 10.40 -14.33
CA ASP A 159 -9.42 10.69 -15.72
C ASP A 159 -8.95 12.10 -16.06
N THR A 160 -7.86 12.19 -16.80
CA THR A 160 -7.26 13.45 -17.24
C THR A 160 -7.69 13.86 -18.64
N LEU A 161 -8.40 12.99 -19.39
CA LEU A 161 -8.86 13.22 -20.77
C LEU A 161 -7.82 13.91 -21.69
N GLY A 162 -6.53 13.62 -21.53
CA GLY A 162 -5.44 14.24 -22.30
C GLY A 162 -5.14 15.71 -21.98
N ILE A 163 -5.81 16.31 -21.00
CA ILE A 163 -5.63 17.72 -20.59
C ILE A 163 -4.32 17.90 -19.82
N VAL A 164 -3.89 16.86 -19.09
CA VAL A 164 -2.78 16.94 -18.13
C VAL A 164 -1.69 15.95 -18.51
N LYS A 165 -0.51 16.45 -18.86
CA LYS A 165 0.60 15.59 -19.30
C LYS A 165 1.36 14.91 -18.16
N LYS A 166 1.40 15.54 -16.99
CA LYS A 166 2.15 15.07 -15.83
C LYS A 166 1.37 15.32 -14.55
N LEU A 167 1.32 14.31 -13.70
CA LEU A 167 0.65 14.32 -12.41
C LEU A 167 1.65 14.12 -11.28
N GLU A 168 1.46 14.87 -10.21
CA GLU A 168 2.08 14.66 -8.90
C GLU A 168 1.09 13.89 -8.01
N LEU A 169 1.59 12.88 -7.30
CA LEU A 169 0.81 12.09 -6.35
C LEU A 169 1.28 12.40 -4.94
N SER A 170 0.33 12.68 -4.06
CA SER A 170 0.58 12.86 -2.63
C SER A 170 -0.47 12.16 -1.80
N PHE A 171 -0.07 11.75 -0.60
CA PHE A 171 -0.92 11.19 0.44
C PHE A 171 -0.93 12.14 1.62
N ALA A 172 -2.11 12.55 2.07
CA ALA A 172 -2.29 13.36 3.26
C ALA A 172 -3.04 12.56 4.31
N PHE A 173 -2.40 12.35 5.44
CA PHE A 173 -2.97 11.68 6.61
C PHE A 173 -3.33 12.71 7.66
N SER A 174 -4.52 12.60 8.25
CA SER A 174 -4.95 13.49 9.32
C SER A 174 -5.72 12.73 10.39
N VAL A 175 -5.50 13.10 11.64
CA VAL A 175 -6.24 12.58 12.80
C VAL A 175 -6.93 13.77 13.48
N PRO A 176 -8.27 13.83 13.50
CA PRO A 176 -8.96 14.98 14.06
C PRO A 176 -8.77 15.08 15.58
N ALA A 177 -8.96 16.27 16.12
CA ALA A 177 -8.89 16.49 17.55
C ALA A 177 -9.94 15.65 18.29
N GLY A 178 -9.54 14.98 19.38
CA GLY A 178 -10.40 14.09 20.17
C GLY A 178 -10.45 12.64 19.68
N SER A 179 -9.75 12.29 18.60
CA SER A 179 -9.57 10.91 18.15
C SER A 179 -8.44 10.20 18.91
N ALA A 180 -8.49 8.87 18.98
CA ALA A 180 -7.34 8.07 19.40
C ALA A 180 -6.15 8.25 18.43
N GLU A 181 -4.95 7.97 18.93
CA GLU A 181 -3.74 7.85 18.09
C GLU A 181 -3.96 6.78 17.03
N THR A 182 -3.51 7.06 15.81
CA THR A 182 -3.80 6.23 14.63
C THR A 182 -2.53 6.00 13.85
N PHE A 183 -2.28 4.75 13.50
CA PHE A 183 -1.20 4.38 12.59
C PHE A 183 -1.73 4.29 11.16
N PHE A 184 -0.84 4.50 10.21
CA PHE A 184 -1.06 4.21 8.80
C PHE A 184 0.20 3.59 8.22
N ASP A 185 0.04 2.40 7.65
CA ASP A 185 1.11 1.66 7.00
C ASP A 185 0.91 1.70 5.50
N LEU A 186 1.93 2.16 4.78
CA LEU A 186 1.97 2.13 3.33
C LEU A 186 2.92 1.03 2.85
N TYR A 187 2.36 -0.04 2.31
CA TYR A 187 3.11 -1.17 1.77
C TYR A 187 3.49 -0.96 0.31
N GLY A 188 2.60 -0.35 -0.48
CA GLY A 188 2.89 -0.12 -1.89
C GLY A 188 1.92 0.81 -2.59
N VAL A 189 2.44 1.47 -3.62
CA VAL A 189 1.68 2.31 -4.54
C VAL A 189 2.03 1.89 -5.96
N GLN A 190 1.02 1.56 -6.74
CA GLN A 190 1.16 1.30 -8.17
C GLN A 190 0.28 2.28 -8.93
N VAL A 191 0.82 2.81 -10.01
CA VAL A 191 0.06 3.59 -10.98
C VAL A 191 0.18 2.89 -12.31
N ILE A 192 -0.94 2.53 -12.88
CA ILE A 192 -1.03 1.78 -14.12
C ILE A 192 -1.76 2.64 -15.16
N ALA A 193 -1.37 2.48 -16.42
CA ALA A 193 -2.16 2.98 -17.54
C ALA A 193 -3.49 2.20 -17.61
N ASP A 194 -4.54 2.88 -18.08
CA ASP A 194 -5.94 2.42 -18.15
C ASP A 194 -6.71 2.61 -16.82
N THR A 195 -7.99 2.23 -16.85
CA THR A 195 -8.89 2.35 -15.71
C THR A 195 -8.70 1.20 -14.71
N CYS A 196 -9.04 1.46 -13.45
CA CYS A 196 -9.10 0.46 -12.39
C CYS A 196 -10.11 -0.64 -12.70
N TYR A 197 -11.15 -0.35 -13.48
CA TYR A 197 -12.12 -1.35 -13.92
C TYR A 197 -11.46 -2.37 -14.87
N ASP A 198 -10.71 -1.88 -15.86
CA ASP A 198 -9.99 -2.73 -16.81
C ASP A 198 -8.95 -3.59 -16.10
N TYR A 199 -8.22 -3.00 -15.14
CA TYR A 199 -7.30 -3.73 -14.28
C TYR A 199 -8.01 -4.83 -13.48
N TYR A 200 -9.11 -4.50 -12.82
CA TYR A 200 -9.88 -5.44 -12.01
C TYR A 200 -10.41 -6.61 -12.86
N GLN A 201 -11.00 -6.33 -14.01
CA GLN A 201 -11.54 -7.36 -14.92
C GLN A 201 -10.44 -8.28 -15.45
N LYS A 202 -9.31 -7.73 -15.92
CA LYS A 202 -8.16 -8.51 -16.41
C LYS A 202 -7.65 -9.47 -15.33
N ASN A 203 -7.57 -9.02 -14.08
CA ASN A 203 -7.06 -9.83 -12.96
C ASN A 203 -8.07 -10.89 -12.49
N HIS A 204 -9.36 -10.59 -12.44
CA HIS A 204 -10.39 -11.55 -12.03
C HIS A 204 -10.57 -12.69 -13.05
N VAL A 205 -10.52 -12.39 -14.35
CA VAL A 205 -10.60 -13.40 -15.41
C VAL A 205 -9.38 -14.32 -15.38
N ARG A 206 -8.18 -13.79 -15.12
CA ARG A 206 -6.95 -14.59 -15.03
C ARG A 206 -6.87 -15.45 -13.78
N ALA A 207 -7.31 -14.95 -12.63
CA ALA A 207 -7.38 -15.74 -11.40
C ALA A 207 -8.30 -16.97 -11.54
N ARG A 208 -9.39 -16.84 -12.31
CA ARG A 208 -10.28 -17.98 -12.66
C ARG A 208 -9.68 -18.94 -13.67
N ALA A 209 -8.75 -18.50 -14.52
CA ALA A 209 -8.08 -19.36 -15.49
C ALA A 209 -6.91 -20.17 -14.89
N ARG A 210 -6.43 -19.79 -13.70
CA ARG A 210 -5.35 -20.47 -12.97
C ARG A 210 -5.84 -21.40 -11.85
N ALA A 211 -7.14 -21.39 -11.56
CA ALA A 211 -7.79 -22.27 -10.58
C ALA A 211 -8.42 -23.48 -11.28
#